data_AF-A0A7C7SXL3-F1
#
_entry.id   AF-A0A7C7SXL3-F1
#
_cell.length_a   1.000
_cell.length_b   1.000
_cell.length_c   1.000
_cell.angle_alpha   90.00
_cell.angle_beta   90.00
_cell.angle_gamma   90.00
#
_symmetry.space_group_name_H-M   'P 1'
#
loop_
_entity.id
_entity.type
_entity.pdbx_description
1 polymer ?
#
loop_
_entity_poly.entity_id
_entity_poly.type
_entity_poly.pdbx_seq_one_letter_code
_entity_poly.pdbx_strand_id
1 'polypeptide(L)'
;MNYTSYFRFLILAPMAMVFLAVALDFSYAFPESVNGYYGQTAVEGYSRLYYAYLLLAVMAFIADLMMLFFISHSREIWILLISAFYIVASLMPELTIMSPFSIVLVQIASLMAGLKISLAYLSPPIRDLF
;
A
#
# COMPACT_ATOMS: atom_id res chain seq x y z
N MET A 1 12.44 -3.84 23.44
CA MET A 1 11.40 -3.46 22.47
C MET A 1 10.79 -4.75 21.93
N ASN A 2 9.46 -4.89 21.90
CA ASN A 2 8.82 -6.09 21.38
C ASN A 2 8.83 -6.04 19.84
N TYR A 3 9.81 -6.73 19.21
CA TYR A 3 10.02 -6.72 17.76
C TYR A 3 8.81 -7.24 16.98
N THR A 4 8.06 -8.20 17.52
CA THR A 4 6.82 -8.69 16.92
C THR A 4 5.74 -7.60 16.87
N SER A 5 5.54 -6.88 17.97
CA SER A 5 4.55 -5.79 18.02
C SER A 5 4.95 -4.63 17.12
N TYR A 6 6.25 -4.31 17.06
CA TYR A 6 6.78 -3.29 16.16
C TYR A 6 6.60 -3.67 14.69
N PHE A 7 6.90 -4.91 14.31
CA PHE A 7 6.70 -5.38 12.94
C PHE A 7 5.22 -5.40 12.54
N ARG A 8 4.32 -5.81 13.44
CA ARG A 8 2.87 -5.74 13.22
C ARG A 8 2.37 -4.30 13.03
N PHE A 9 2.92 -3.34 13.78
CA PHE A 9 2.63 -1.93 13.57
C PHE A 9 3.05 -1.46 12.18
N LEU A 10 4.23 -1.86 11.72
CA LEU A 10 4.72 -1.54 10.37
C LEU A 10 3.90 -2.19 9.24
N ILE A 11 3.08 -3.19 9.55
CA ILE A 11 2.09 -3.73 8.62
C ILE A 11 0.80 -2.91 8.69
N LEU A 12 0.21 -2.78 9.88
CA LEU A 12 -1.13 -2.20 10.05
C LEU A 12 -1.20 -0.69 9.78
N ALA A 13 -0.18 0.06 10.20
CA ALA A 13 -0.17 1.51 10.06
C ALA A 13 -0.20 1.98 8.59
N PRO A 14 0.67 1.51 7.68
CA PRO A 14 0.60 1.91 6.28
C PRO A 14 -0.70 1.46 5.61
N MET A 15 -1.28 0.30 5.96
CA MET A 15 -2.61 -0.07 5.48
C MET A 15 -3.68 0.95 5.88
N ALA A 16 -3.74 1.28 7.17
CA ALA A 16 -4.71 2.23 7.69
C ALA A 16 -4.55 3.61 7.02
N MET A 17 -3.31 4.05 6.78
CA MET A 17 -3.02 5.31 6.09
C MET A 17 -3.53 5.31 4.64
N VAL A 18 -3.38 4.21 3.90
CA VAL A 18 -3.92 4.11 2.53
C VAL A 18 -5.45 4.16 2.53
N PHE A 19 -6.11 3.42 3.43
CA PHE A 19 -7.58 3.47 3.53
C PHE A 19 -8.08 4.87 3.95
N LEU A 20 -7.38 5.51 4.88
CA LEU A 20 -7.74 6.85 5.34
C LEU A 20 -7.53 7.90 4.25
N ALA A 21 -6.46 7.80 3.45
CA ALA A 21 -6.25 8.65 2.29
C ALA A 21 -7.40 8.54 1.28
N VAL A 22 -7.79 7.31 0.92
CA VAL A 22 -8.93 7.08 0.02
C VAL A 22 -10.24 7.61 0.63
N ALA A 23 -10.47 7.39 1.93
CA ALA A 23 -11.66 7.88 2.61
C ALA A 23 -11.76 9.42 2.60
N LEU A 24 -10.64 10.10 2.81
CA LEU A 24 -10.58 11.56 2.81
C LEU A 24 -10.81 12.16 1.43
N ASP A 25 -10.36 11.48 0.37
CA ASP A 25 -10.59 11.92 -1.01
C ASP A 25 -12.09 11.96 -1.37
N PHE A 26 -12.94 11.10 -0.79
CA PHE A 26 -14.40 11.19 -1.00
C PHE A 26 -15.01 12.49 -0.45
N SER A 27 -14.36 13.12 0.53
CA SER A 27 -14.82 14.39 1.12
C SER A 27 -14.13 15.62 0.53
N TYR A 28 -13.13 15.42 -0.34
CA TYR A 28 -12.32 16.50 -0.88
C TYR A 28 -12.99 17.13 -2.11
N ALA A 29 -13.07 18.47 -2.12
CA ALA A 29 -13.60 19.22 -3.24
C ALA A 29 -12.55 19.33 -4.35
N PHE A 30 -12.49 18.32 -5.22
CA PHE A 30 -11.62 18.33 -6.38
C PHE A 30 -12.05 19.38 -7.42
N PRO A 31 -11.09 19.91 -8.23
CA PRO A 31 -11.42 20.73 -9.39
C PRO A 31 -12.34 20.00 -10.38
N GLU A 32 -13.14 20.73 -11.14
CA GLU A 32 -14.08 20.16 -12.13
C GLU A 32 -13.39 19.25 -13.15
N SER A 33 -12.14 19.54 -13.54
CA SER A 33 -11.37 18.68 -14.45
C SER A 33 -11.13 17.28 -13.88
N VAL A 34 -10.86 17.18 -12.59
CA VAL A 34 -10.62 15.90 -11.89
C VAL A 34 -11.94 15.18 -11.61
N ASN A 35 -12.99 15.92 -11.21
CA ASN A 35 -14.32 15.34 -11.07
C ASN A 35 -14.87 14.82 -12.41
N GLY A 36 -14.63 15.55 -13.50
CA GLY A 36 -14.97 15.12 -14.86
C GLY A 36 -14.24 13.84 -15.27
N TYR A 37 -12.95 13.72 -14.94
CA TYR A 37 -12.18 12.50 -15.15
C TYR A 37 -12.77 11.30 -14.37
N TYR A 38 -13.03 11.45 -13.06
CA TYR A 38 -13.65 10.38 -12.28
C TYR A 38 -15.06 10.04 -12.75
N GLY A 39 -15.86 11.05 -13.14
CA GLY A 39 -17.20 10.87 -13.68
C GLY A 39 -17.21 10.10 -15.00
N GLN A 40 -16.29 10.42 -15.93
CA GLN A 40 -16.10 9.65 -17.16
C GLN A 40 -15.67 8.22 -16.86
N THR A 41 -14.71 8.04 -15.96
CA THR A 41 -14.21 6.72 -15.58
C THR A 41 -15.27 5.85 -14.91
N ALA A 42 -16.23 6.46 -14.19
CA ALA A 42 -17.37 5.75 -13.61
C ALA A 42 -18.37 5.24 -14.66
N VAL A 43 -18.46 5.91 -15.81
CA VAL A 43 -19.38 5.54 -16.91
C VAL A 43 -18.72 4.57 -17.90
N GLU A 44 -17.48 4.84 -18.28
CA GLU A 44 -16.73 4.08 -19.30
C GLU A 44 -15.94 2.91 -18.69
N GLY A 45 -15.75 2.93 -17.37
CA GLY A 45 -14.95 1.97 -16.64
C GLY A 45 -13.45 2.32 -16.65
N TYR A 46 -12.72 1.77 -15.67
CA TYR A 46 -11.28 1.92 -15.62
C TYR A 46 -10.55 1.10 -16.71
N SER A 47 -9.32 1.50 -17.02
CA SER A 47 -8.48 0.74 -17.96
C SER A 47 -8.16 -0.66 -17.42
N ARG A 48 -7.86 -1.61 -18.32
CA ARG A 48 -7.39 -2.96 -17.93
C ARG A 48 -6.12 -2.90 -17.07
N LEU A 49 -5.25 -1.92 -17.33
CA LEU A 49 -4.03 -1.70 -16.56
C LEU A 49 -4.36 -1.27 -15.13
N TYR A 50 -5.33 -0.37 -14.94
CA TYR A 50 -5.80 0.03 -13.62
C TYR A 50 -6.31 -1.17 -12.81
N TYR A 51 -7.14 -2.03 -13.41
CA TYR A 51 -7.62 -3.23 -12.72
C TYR A 51 -6.49 -4.20 -12.37
N ALA A 52 -5.46 -4.33 -13.24
CA ALA A 52 -4.29 -5.13 -12.94
C ALA A 52 -3.49 -4.57 -11.75
N TYR A 53 -3.34 -3.24 -11.68
CA TYR A 53 -2.72 -2.57 -10.53
C TYR A 53 -3.53 -2.76 -9.24
N LEU A 54 -4.86 -2.64 -9.30
CA LEU A 54 -5.75 -2.87 -8.16
C LEU A 54 -5.66 -4.31 -7.66
N LEU A 55 -5.64 -5.29 -8.58
CA LEU A 55 -5.50 -6.70 -8.23
C LEU A 55 -4.17 -6.97 -7.52
N LEU A 56 -3.06 -6.40 -8.03
CA LEU A 56 -1.76 -6.48 -7.37
C LEU A 56 -1.77 -5.82 -5.98
N ALA A 57 -2.49 -4.72 -5.81
CA ALA A 57 -2.66 -4.06 -4.52
C ALA A 57 -3.40 -4.93 -3.50
N VAL A 58 -4.51 -5.53 -3.91
CA VAL A 58 -5.27 -6.44 -3.05
C VAL A 58 -4.42 -7.65 -2.66
N MET A 59 -3.69 -8.23 -3.61
CA MET A 59 -2.78 -9.36 -3.35
C MET A 59 -1.67 -9.00 -2.36
N ALA A 60 -1.12 -7.79 -2.45
CA ALA A 60 -0.09 -7.30 -1.53
C ALA A 60 -0.64 -7.07 -0.11
N PHE A 61 -1.85 -6.50 0.01
CA PHE A 61 -2.51 -6.39 1.30
C PHE A 61 -2.82 -7.76 1.91
N ILE A 62 -3.27 -8.72 1.11
CA ILE A 62 -3.49 -10.09 1.58
C ILE A 62 -2.16 -10.70 2.06
N ALA A 63 -1.07 -10.55 1.31
CA ALA A 63 0.24 -11.05 1.69
C ALA A 63 0.73 -10.44 3.02
N ASP A 64 0.51 -9.14 3.22
CA ASP A 64 0.81 -8.46 4.48
C ASP A 64 -0.08 -8.95 5.65
N LEU A 65 -1.38 -9.17 5.41
CA LEU A 65 -2.27 -9.74 6.42
C LEU A 65 -1.85 -11.17 6.78
N MET A 66 -1.47 -11.98 5.80
CA MET A 66 -0.94 -13.32 6.03
C MET A 66 0.33 -13.27 6.89
N MET A 67 1.19 -12.28 6.70
CA MET A 67 2.38 -12.06 7.54
C MET A 67 2.07 -11.70 9.00
N LEU A 68 0.88 -11.17 9.32
CA LEU A 68 0.49 -10.96 10.71
C LEU A 68 0.31 -12.29 11.48
N PHE A 69 -0.05 -13.37 10.77
CA PHE A 69 -0.46 -14.66 11.33
C PHE A 69 0.52 -15.82 11.04
N PHE A 70 1.15 -15.85 9.86
CA PHE A 70 1.98 -16.96 9.37
C PHE A 70 3.43 -16.55 9.19
N ILE A 71 4.04 -16.11 10.28
CA ILE A 71 5.38 -15.51 10.28
C ILE A 71 6.42 -16.51 9.72
N SER A 72 6.26 -17.83 9.90
CA SER A 72 7.39 -18.76 9.83
C SER A 72 7.75 -19.42 8.47
N HIS A 73 7.09 -19.13 7.33
CA HIS A 73 7.16 -20.06 6.17
C HIS A 73 7.45 -19.53 4.75
N SER A 74 7.66 -18.22 4.50
CA SER A 74 8.09 -17.74 3.16
C SER A 74 8.44 -16.25 3.11
N ARG A 75 9.40 -15.84 3.95
CA ARG A 75 9.85 -14.44 4.02
C ARG A 75 10.32 -13.89 2.68
N GLU A 76 11.10 -14.65 1.93
CA GLU A 76 11.70 -14.24 0.66
C GLU A 76 10.64 -14.00 -0.41
N ILE A 77 9.66 -14.90 -0.49
CA ILE A 77 8.52 -14.76 -1.41
C ILE A 77 7.68 -13.54 -1.02
N TRP A 78 7.45 -13.33 0.27
CA TRP A 78 6.74 -12.15 0.76
C TRP A 78 7.50 -10.85 0.42
N ILE A 79 8.82 -10.78 0.64
CA ILE A 79 9.66 -9.63 0.29
C ILE A 79 9.58 -9.32 -1.21
N LEU A 80 9.65 -10.35 -2.06
CA LEU A 80 9.56 -10.18 -3.52
C LEU A 80 8.18 -9.67 -3.95
N LEU A 81 7.11 -10.26 -3.42
CA LEU A 81 5.73 -9.86 -3.72
C LEU A 81 5.44 -8.42 -3.29
N ILE A 82 5.82 -8.05 -2.06
CA ILE A 82 5.56 -6.71 -1.54
C ILE A 82 6.42 -5.66 -2.26
N SER A 83 7.66 -5.97 -2.63
CA SER A 83 8.52 -5.05 -3.40
C SER A 83 7.99 -4.82 -4.81
N ALA A 84 7.56 -5.89 -5.50
CA ALA A 84 6.93 -5.78 -6.81
C ALA A 84 5.67 -4.92 -6.74
N PHE A 85 4.85 -5.11 -5.71
CA PHE A 85 3.69 -4.26 -5.47
C PHE A 85 4.06 -2.79 -5.29
N TYR A 86 5.03 -2.44 -4.45
CA TYR A 86 5.40 -1.03 -4.23
C TYR A 86 5.88 -0.34 -5.50
N ILE A 87 6.69 -1.03 -6.31
CA ILE A 87 7.15 -0.53 -7.60
C ILE A 87 5.94 -0.28 -8.50
N VAL A 88 5.03 -1.24 -8.60
CA VAL A 88 3.86 -1.14 -9.48
C VAL A 88 2.88 -0.06 -8.99
N ALA A 89 2.63 0.02 -7.68
CA ALA A 89 1.78 1.03 -7.07
C ALA A 89 2.32 2.45 -7.33
N SER A 90 3.64 2.65 -7.27
CA SER A 90 4.26 3.96 -7.56
C SER A 90 4.06 4.43 -9.01
N LEU A 91 3.66 3.53 -9.93
CA LEU A 91 3.39 3.84 -11.33
C LEU A 91 1.92 4.21 -11.58
N MET A 92 1.04 4.09 -10.59
CA MET A 92 -0.38 4.44 -10.75
C MET A 92 -0.54 5.96 -10.89
N PRO A 93 -1.01 6.46 -12.05
CA PRO A 93 -1.19 7.90 -12.25
C PRO A 93 -2.23 8.49 -11.30
N GLU A 94 -3.15 7.67 -10.78
CA GLU A 94 -4.19 8.09 -9.84
C GLU A 94 -3.59 8.62 -8.52
N LEU A 95 -2.38 8.20 -8.14
CA LEU A 95 -1.67 8.74 -6.98
C LEU A 95 -1.31 10.23 -7.12
N THR A 96 -1.30 10.76 -8.35
CA THR A 96 -0.94 12.16 -8.62
C THR A 96 -2.15 13.10 -8.62
N ILE A 97 -3.37 12.56 -8.66
CA ILE A 97 -4.63 13.31 -8.70
C ILE A 97 -5.42 13.21 -7.38
N MET A 98 -4.83 12.60 -6.34
CA MET A 98 -5.37 12.58 -4.98
C MET A 98 -5.30 13.97 -4.33
N SER A 99 -6.04 14.18 -3.24
CA SER A 99 -5.91 15.42 -2.49
C SER A 99 -4.49 15.55 -1.90
N PRO A 100 -3.97 16.78 -1.70
CA PRO A 100 -2.60 16.98 -1.19
C PRO A 100 -2.32 16.22 0.13
N PHE A 101 -3.31 16.14 1.01
CA PHE A 101 -3.17 15.42 2.27
C PHE A 101 -3.15 13.90 2.08
N SER A 102 -3.99 13.37 1.19
CA SER A 102 -3.98 11.94 0.82
C SER A 102 -2.68 11.52 0.17
N ILE A 103 -2.09 12.38 -0.68
CA ILE A 103 -0.75 12.15 -1.26
C ILE A 103 0.28 11.98 -0.15
N VAL A 104 0.29 12.87 0.85
CA VAL A 104 1.23 12.79 1.98
C VAL A 104 1.05 11.50 2.78
N LEU A 105 -0.20 11.10 3.05
CA LEU A 105 -0.49 9.85 3.76
C LEU A 105 0.02 8.62 3.00
N VAL A 106 -0.20 8.57 1.69
CA VAL A 106 0.29 7.46 0.86
C VAL A 106 1.81 7.46 0.76
N GLN A 107 2.46 8.63 0.71
CA GLN A 107 3.92 8.74 0.75
C GLN A 107 4.50 8.23 2.06
N ILE A 108 3.92 8.60 3.20
CA ILE A 108 4.33 8.09 4.52
C ILE A 108 4.11 6.57 4.58
N ALA A 109 2.97 6.08 4.10
CA ALA A 109 2.70 4.64 4.04
C ALA A 109 3.74 3.89 3.20
N SER A 110 4.15 4.45 2.06
CA SER A 110 5.20 3.90 1.20
C SER A 110 6.56 3.86 1.90
N LEU A 111 6.95 4.94 2.59
CA LEU A 111 8.20 4.99 3.37
C LEU A 111 8.21 3.95 4.50
N MET A 112 7.11 3.84 5.26
CA MET A 112 6.97 2.87 6.34
C MET A 112 7.09 1.43 5.83
N ALA A 113 6.59 1.17 4.62
CA ALA A 113 6.69 -0.14 4.04
C ALA A 113 8.07 -0.46 3.46
N GLY A 114 8.78 0.52 2.89
CA GLY A 114 10.20 0.36 2.56
C GLY A 114 11.04 0.02 3.80
N LEU A 115 10.73 0.66 4.93
CA LEU A 115 11.34 0.36 6.23
C LEU A 115 10.98 -1.05 6.73
N LYS A 116 9.72 -1.47 6.59
CA LYS A 116 9.25 -2.83 6.89
C LYS A 116 10.05 -3.90 6.12
N ILE A 117 10.20 -3.72 4.80
CA ILE A 117 10.97 -4.63 3.93
C ILE A 117 12.44 -4.67 4.35
N SER A 118 13.03 -3.50 4.58
CA SER A 118 14.43 -3.38 4.99
C SER A 118 14.69 -4.08 6.32
N LEU A 119 13.77 -3.97 7.28
CA LEU A 119 13.88 -4.64 8.58
C LEU A 119 13.70 -6.15 8.48
N ALA A 120 12.77 -6.63 7.67
CA ALA A 120 12.60 -8.07 7.42
C ALA A 120 13.85 -8.71 6.79
N TYR A 121 14.64 -7.93 6.05
CA TYR A 121 15.89 -8.39 5.45
C TYR A 121 17.12 -8.20 6.35
N LEU A 122 17.29 -7.00 6.94
CA LEU A 122 18.55 -6.57 7.58
C LEU A 122 18.57 -6.72 9.10
N SER A 123 17.43 -6.81 9.78
CA SER A 123 17.38 -6.85 11.24
C SER A 123 17.30 -8.30 11.72
N PRO A 124 18.36 -8.88 12.34
CA PRO A 124 18.34 -10.24 12.86
C PRO A 124 17.14 -10.54 13.78
N PRO A 125 16.78 -9.70 14.77
CA PRO A 125 15.67 -10.01 15.67
C PRO A 125 14.29 -9.94 15.02
N ILE A 126 14.15 -9.32 13.84
CA ILE A 126 12.90 -9.32 13.05
C ILE A 126 12.94 -10.45 12.03
N ARG A 127 14.09 -10.68 11.38
CA ARG A 127 14.31 -11.81 10.48
C ARG A 127 13.99 -13.14 11.17
N ASP A 128 14.49 -13.33 12.38
CA ASP A 128 14.37 -14.59 13.11
C ASP A 128 12.94 -14.80 13.69
N LEU A 129 12.02 -13.85 13.45
CA LEU A 129 10.59 -14.07 13.67
C LEU A 129 10.01 -15.01 12.59
N PHE A 130 10.59 -15.00 11.38
CA PHE A 130 10.14 -15.72 10.19
C PHE A 130 10.89 -17.02 9.92
#